data_AF-A0A257S3N3-F1
#
_entry.id   AF-A0A257S3N3-F1
#
_cell.length_a   1.000
_cell.length_b   1.000
_cell.length_c   1.000
_cell.angle_alpha   90.00
_cell.angle_beta   90.00
_cell.angle_gamma   90.00
#
_symmetry.space_group_name_H-M   'P 1'
#
loop_
_entity.id
_entity.type
_entity.pdbx_description
1 polymer ?
#
loop_
_entity_poly.entity_id
_entity_poly.type
_entity_poly.pdbx_seq_one_letter_code
_entity_poly.pdbx_strand_id
1 'polypeptide(L)'
;MIRRFAVAVGAAALLAGAAPGARAQIVPNADWQTITTAHFRVHFTPAEASLARRAAANAETAYAQLSRELHPPRGMIDLVVADNVDFTNGYATPFPTNRIVIYANPPVNTSALRFTDDPDAMVITHELTHVFHLDRARGIWALAQHVFGRAPYLFPDEYTPAWLTEGLAVYYESKLTGAGRAFGSDHHMIARAFAEEHRFPTIDQISLADARFPYGTSVYVFGSLFMDYLARTRGDHMRTFVESESSQLIPLWLDRPAKQAFGISFTDAWRRWRDSLTRAAPQPSLPAPGWRYLTDAGGIAAYPRWADDTAIVYAGTTGRDNDEAYSVTLDGTVTRIERRNTDSPTLLGPGGERYFTQLEFTDPYHVRSDLFVHRGGRAIRLTRGARLTVPDRRADGKLVAVQTLPGATRLVTLAWDGTEITPLTTGTDDEQWTEPRWSPDGTHIAAALWHR
;
A
#
# COMPACT_ATOMS: atom_id res chain seq x y z
N MET A 1 -28.23 -55.83 4.24
CA MET A 1 -29.02 -54.73 4.84
C MET A 1 -28.13 -53.88 5.75
N ILE A 2 -27.05 -53.28 5.22
CA ILE A 2 -26.11 -52.41 5.95
C ILE A 2 -25.50 -51.48 4.88
N ARG A 3 -25.91 -50.21 4.81
CA ARG A 3 -25.19 -49.12 4.10
C ARG A 3 -25.96 -47.80 4.17
N ARG A 4 -26.14 -47.23 5.37
CA ARG A 4 -26.59 -45.83 5.56
C ARG A 4 -26.18 -45.29 6.93
N PHE A 5 -24.89 -45.15 7.25
CA PHE A 5 -24.47 -44.40 8.45
C PHE A 5 -23.00 -43.93 8.44
N ALA A 6 -22.43 -43.60 7.26
CA ALA A 6 -21.01 -43.21 7.18
C ALA A 6 -20.73 -41.97 6.30
N VAL A 7 -21.74 -41.13 6.00
CA VAL A 7 -21.53 -39.92 5.16
C VAL A 7 -21.78 -38.62 5.92
N ALA A 8 -22.40 -38.65 7.12
CA ALA A 8 -22.77 -37.44 7.85
C ALA A 8 -21.70 -36.89 8.82
N VAL A 9 -20.57 -37.59 9.05
CA VAL A 9 -19.53 -37.15 10.00
C VAL A 9 -18.28 -36.59 9.32
N GLY A 10 -18.08 -36.87 8.01
CA GLY A 10 -16.94 -36.35 7.25
C GLY A 10 -17.09 -34.89 6.78
N ALA A 11 -18.31 -34.40 6.58
CA ALA A 11 -18.55 -33.05 6.07
C ALA A 11 -18.49 -31.96 7.16
N ALA A 12 -18.73 -32.31 8.43
CA ALA A 12 -18.62 -31.37 9.55
C ALA A 12 -17.16 -31.17 10.02
N ALA A 13 -16.29 -32.17 9.83
CA ALA A 13 -14.87 -32.09 10.19
C ALA A 13 -14.02 -31.29 9.17
N LEU A 14 -14.51 -31.10 7.94
CA LEU A 14 -13.84 -30.29 6.91
C LEU A 14 -14.19 -28.80 6.98
N LEU A 15 -15.16 -28.39 7.79
CA LEU A 15 -15.52 -26.99 8.05
C LEU A 15 -14.94 -26.42 9.36
N ALA A 16 -14.39 -27.27 10.23
CA ALA A 16 -13.78 -26.86 11.50
C ALA A 16 -12.23 -26.71 11.42
N GLY A 17 -11.61 -27.07 10.29
CA GLY A 17 -10.16 -27.17 10.14
C GLY A 17 -9.47 -26.05 9.35
N ALA A 18 -10.20 -25.03 8.89
CA ALA A 18 -9.65 -23.95 8.09
C ALA A 18 -10.35 -22.62 8.36
N ALA A 19 -10.43 -22.22 9.64
CA ALA A 19 -10.29 -20.80 9.93
C ALA A 19 -8.78 -20.57 10.09
N PRO A 20 -8.04 -20.12 9.06
CA PRO A 20 -6.81 -19.42 9.39
C PRO A 20 -7.25 -18.34 10.38
N GLY A 21 -6.67 -18.34 11.59
CA GLY A 21 -6.91 -17.24 12.50
C GLY A 21 -6.54 -15.98 11.73
N ALA A 22 -7.55 -15.27 11.26
CA ALA A 22 -7.39 -14.03 10.52
C ALA A 22 -6.94 -13.02 11.57
N ARG A 23 -5.63 -13.00 11.78
CA ARG A 23 -4.97 -12.10 12.71
C ARG A 23 -4.82 -10.76 12.01
N ALA A 24 -4.98 -9.66 12.75
CA ALA A 24 -5.17 -8.31 12.24
C ALA A 24 -6.53 -8.03 11.55
N GLN A 25 -7.60 -8.72 11.97
CA GLN A 25 -8.97 -8.25 11.69
C GLN A 25 -9.28 -6.98 12.47
N ILE A 26 -10.22 -6.18 11.94
CA ILE A 26 -10.80 -5.03 12.65
C ILE A 26 -11.28 -5.48 14.03
N VAL A 27 -10.88 -4.73 15.06
CA VAL A 27 -11.13 -5.07 16.46
C VAL A 27 -12.64 -5.16 16.71
N PRO A 28 -13.20 -6.35 16.95
CA PRO A 28 -14.66 -6.52 16.97
C PRO A 28 -15.33 -5.96 18.24
N ASN A 29 -14.55 -5.77 19.31
CA ASN A 29 -15.01 -5.42 20.65
C ASN A 29 -14.51 -4.04 21.12
N ALA A 30 -14.19 -3.13 20.19
CA ALA A 30 -13.89 -1.74 20.51
C ALA A 30 -15.16 -0.91 20.72
N ASP A 31 -15.02 0.27 21.33
CA ASP A 31 -16.11 1.25 21.50
C ASP A 31 -16.39 1.97 20.17
N TRP A 32 -17.02 1.27 19.24
CA TRP A 32 -17.31 1.79 17.90
C TRP A 32 -18.43 2.85 17.93
N GLN A 33 -18.12 4.01 17.38
CA GLN A 33 -19.06 5.09 17.11
C GLN A 33 -19.31 5.23 15.60
N THR A 34 -20.40 5.89 15.22
CA THR A 34 -20.76 6.06 13.81
C THR A 34 -21.19 7.50 13.52
N ILE A 35 -20.55 8.12 12.52
CA ILE A 35 -21.04 9.34 11.89
C ILE A 35 -21.85 8.92 10.65
N THR A 36 -23.07 9.41 10.52
CA THR A 36 -23.89 9.17 9.32
C THR A 36 -23.91 10.43 8.46
N THR A 37 -23.61 10.27 7.18
CA THR A 37 -23.66 11.33 6.17
C THR A 37 -24.70 10.98 5.08
N ALA A 38 -24.70 11.68 3.95
CA ALA A 38 -25.65 11.41 2.87
C ALA A 38 -25.43 10.05 2.21
N HIS A 39 -24.17 9.64 2.03
CA HIS A 39 -23.80 8.40 1.33
C HIS A 39 -23.01 7.41 2.20
N PHE A 40 -22.53 7.83 3.38
CA PHE A 40 -21.65 7.01 4.22
C PHE A 40 -22.16 6.78 5.65
N ARG A 41 -21.77 5.63 6.21
CA ARG A 41 -21.71 5.38 7.65
C ARG A 41 -20.23 5.24 8.02
N VAL A 42 -19.69 6.22 8.73
CA VAL A 42 -18.27 6.24 9.10
C VAL A 42 -18.10 5.68 10.51
N HIS A 43 -17.45 4.52 10.61
CA HIS A 43 -17.22 3.80 11.87
C HIS A 43 -15.81 4.04 12.38
N PHE A 44 -15.66 4.40 13.66
CA PHE A 44 -14.40 4.77 14.29
C PHE A 44 -14.45 4.53 15.80
N THR A 45 -13.32 4.54 16.51
CA THR A 45 -13.31 4.60 17.98
C THR A 45 -13.03 6.03 18.45
N PRO A 46 -13.32 6.42 19.71
CA PRO A 46 -13.10 7.79 20.19
C PRO A 46 -11.70 8.36 19.94
N ALA A 47 -10.67 7.51 19.88
CA ALA A 47 -9.30 7.93 19.59
C ALA A 47 -9.11 8.45 18.15
N GLU A 48 -9.86 7.93 17.18
CA GLU A 48 -9.81 8.36 15.78
C GLU A 48 -10.89 9.41 15.43
N ALA A 49 -11.58 9.99 16.42
CA ALA A 49 -12.74 10.86 16.17
C ALA A 49 -12.43 12.11 15.31
N SER A 50 -11.20 12.65 15.40
CA SER A 50 -10.79 13.78 14.57
C SER A 50 -10.63 13.34 13.11
N LEU A 51 -9.80 12.30 12.88
CA LEU A 51 -9.59 11.68 11.58
C LEU A 51 -10.90 11.21 10.93
N ALA A 52 -11.81 10.62 11.69
CA ALA A 52 -13.10 10.14 11.19
C ALA A 52 -14.00 11.26 10.66
N ARG A 53 -13.99 12.45 11.29
CA ARG A 53 -14.74 13.61 10.77
C ARG A 53 -14.14 14.13 9.47
N ARG A 54 -12.81 14.17 9.37
CA ARG A 54 -12.09 14.51 8.14
C ARG A 54 -12.41 13.51 7.04
N ALA A 55 -12.30 12.22 7.35
CA ALA A 55 -12.61 11.13 6.43
C ALA A 55 -14.06 11.21 5.92
N ALA A 56 -15.03 11.54 6.78
CA ALA A 56 -16.42 11.75 6.39
C ALA A 56 -16.59 12.88 5.36
N ALA A 57 -15.92 14.03 5.57
CA ALA A 57 -15.96 15.16 4.65
C ALA A 57 -15.26 14.85 3.31
N ASN A 58 -14.09 14.23 3.37
CA ASN A 58 -13.33 13.81 2.19
C ASN A 58 -14.11 12.75 1.38
N ALA A 59 -14.78 11.80 2.04
CA ALA A 59 -15.60 10.78 1.39
C ALA A 59 -16.80 11.36 0.64
N GLU A 60 -17.53 12.30 1.23
CA GLU A 60 -18.65 12.98 0.55
C GLU A 60 -18.17 13.83 -0.65
N THR A 61 -17.02 14.48 -0.50
CA THR A 61 -16.40 15.25 -1.60
C THR A 61 -16.00 14.32 -2.75
N ALA A 62 -15.29 13.24 -2.45
CA ALA A 62 -14.89 12.23 -3.42
C ALA A 62 -16.10 11.58 -4.09
N TYR A 63 -17.16 11.27 -3.35
CA TYR A 63 -18.41 10.71 -3.90
C TYR A 63 -19.06 11.67 -4.90
N ALA A 64 -19.15 12.96 -4.56
CA ALA A 64 -19.74 13.96 -5.44
C ALA A 64 -18.92 14.15 -6.73
N GLN A 65 -17.58 14.08 -6.64
CA GLN A 65 -16.68 14.15 -7.79
C GLN A 65 -16.79 12.88 -8.65
N LEU A 66 -16.64 11.68 -8.06
CA LEU A 66 -16.74 10.40 -8.75
C LEU A 66 -18.11 10.19 -9.40
N SER A 67 -19.20 10.69 -8.82
CA SER A 67 -20.54 10.60 -9.43
C SER A 67 -20.66 11.33 -10.77
N ARG A 68 -19.80 12.32 -11.03
CA ARG A 68 -19.71 12.99 -12.34
C ARG A 68 -18.95 12.15 -13.35
N GLU A 69 -18.03 11.32 -12.88
CA GLU A 69 -17.14 10.50 -13.70
C GLU A 69 -17.73 9.11 -13.98
N LEU A 70 -18.20 8.41 -12.95
CA LEU A 70 -18.73 7.04 -12.99
C LEU A 70 -20.17 6.96 -12.48
N HIS A 71 -20.81 5.81 -12.66
CA HIS A 71 -22.16 5.59 -12.12
C HIS A 71 -22.09 5.34 -10.61
N PRO A 72 -22.91 6.02 -9.79
CA PRO A 72 -22.86 5.84 -8.35
C PRO A 72 -23.24 4.43 -7.89
N PRO A 73 -22.61 3.90 -6.83
CA PRO A 73 -22.94 2.61 -6.26
C PRO A 73 -24.29 2.66 -5.54
N ARG A 74 -24.92 1.50 -5.35
CA ARG A 74 -26.23 1.40 -4.69
C ARG A 74 -26.09 1.34 -3.17
N GLY A 75 -26.93 2.10 -2.48
CA GLY A 75 -27.07 2.07 -1.03
C GLY A 75 -25.95 2.80 -0.29
N MET A 76 -25.98 2.72 1.05
CA MET A 76 -24.99 3.33 1.92
C MET A 76 -23.65 2.59 1.84
N ILE A 77 -22.56 3.34 1.95
CA ILE A 77 -21.20 2.80 2.02
C ILE A 77 -20.71 2.85 3.47
N ASP A 78 -20.21 1.73 3.98
CA ASP A 78 -19.56 1.68 5.30
C ASP A 78 -18.10 2.10 5.15
N LEU A 79 -17.67 3.17 5.83
CA LEU A 79 -16.27 3.60 5.88
C LEU A 79 -15.73 3.34 7.28
N VAL A 80 -14.79 2.41 7.44
CA VAL A 80 -14.17 2.08 8.72
C VAL A 80 -12.81 2.76 8.82
N VAL A 81 -12.63 3.61 9.82
CA VAL A 81 -11.34 4.20 10.19
C VAL A 81 -10.79 3.40 11.36
N ALA A 82 -9.70 2.67 11.16
CA ALA A 82 -9.18 1.73 12.14
C ALA A 82 -7.70 1.98 12.46
N ASP A 83 -7.36 2.05 13.74
CA ASP A 83 -5.98 2.22 14.19
C ASP A 83 -5.36 0.90 14.70
N ASN A 84 -5.81 -0.28 14.25
CA ASN A 84 -5.35 -1.54 14.84
C ASN A 84 -3.99 -2.04 14.30
N VAL A 85 -3.45 -1.43 13.25
CA VAL A 85 -2.17 -1.82 12.63
C VAL A 85 -1.27 -0.63 12.33
N ASP A 86 0.05 -0.81 12.46
CA ASP A 86 1.07 0.20 12.19
C ASP A 86 1.67 0.08 10.77
N PHE A 87 0.87 -0.37 9.80
CA PHE A 87 1.22 -0.31 8.38
C PHE A 87 0.14 0.45 7.63
N THR A 88 0.53 1.18 6.59
CA THR A 88 -0.39 1.94 5.76
C THR A 88 -1.05 1.00 4.75
N ASN A 89 -2.37 0.89 4.80
CA ASN A 89 -3.16 0.20 3.78
C ASN A 89 -4.62 0.66 3.81
N GLY A 90 -5.33 0.39 2.72
CA GLY A 90 -6.77 0.50 2.59
C GLY A 90 -7.30 -0.68 1.80
N TYR A 91 -8.60 -0.96 1.92
CA TYR A 91 -9.27 -1.85 0.99
C TYR A 91 -10.76 -1.53 0.89
N ALA A 92 -11.33 -1.86 -0.26
CA ALA A 92 -12.75 -1.81 -0.51
C ALA A 92 -13.30 -3.18 -0.89
N THR A 93 -14.56 -3.42 -0.58
CA THR A 93 -15.31 -4.58 -1.08
C THR A 93 -16.76 -4.20 -1.34
N PRO A 94 -17.39 -4.70 -2.42
CA PRO A 94 -18.81 -4.53 -2.63
C PRO A 94 -19.65 -5.52 -1.80
N PHE A 95 -19.08 -6.57 -1.20
CA PHE A 95 -19.88 -7.62 -0.54
C PHE A 95 -19.43 -7.88 0.91
N PRO A 96 -20.37 -8.23 1.82
CA PRO A 96 -21.82 -8.29 1.63
C PRO A 96 -22.48 -6.90 1.60
N THR A 97 -21.75 -5.82 1.93
CA THR A 97 -22.15 -4.42 1.76
C THR A 97 -21.00 -3.67 1.10
N ASN A 98 -21.28 -2.53 0.48
CA ASN A 98 -20.21 -1.61 0.06
C ASN A 98 -19.47 -1.15 1.31
N ARG A 99 -18.20 -1.53 1.43
CA ARG A 99 -17.37 -1.22 2.59
C ARG A 99 -15.99 -0.81 2.16
N ILE A 100 -15.51 0.26 2.77
CA ILE A 100 -14.13 0.75 2.70
C ILE A 100 -13.56 0.65 4.10
N VAL A 101 -12.32 0.20 4.21
CA VAL A 101 -11.53 0.21 5.44
C VAL A 101 -10.24 0.96 5.17
N ILE A 102 -9.94 1.95 5.99
CA ILE A 102 -8.67 2.69 5.97
C ILE A 102 -7.98 2.56 7.32
N TYR A 103 -6.68 2.27 7.30
CA TYR A 103 -5.89 2.24 8.52
C TYR A 103 -5.34 3.62 8.86
N ALA A 104 -5.50 4.04 10.11
CA ALA A 104 -5.08 5.34 10.64
C ALA A 104 -3.55 5.43 10.86
N ASN A 105 -2.76 4.84 9.96
CA ASN A 105 -1.30 4.91 9.94
C ASN A 105 -0.86 5.67 8.68
N PRO A 106 -0.41 6.94 8.81
CA PRO A 106 -0.03 7.74 7.67
C PRO A 106 1.14 7.14 6.87
N PRO A 107 1.20 7.34 5.53
CA PRO A 107 2.18 6.71 4.64
C PRO A 107 3.57 7.37 4.69
N VAL A 108 4.15 7.49 5.88
CA VAL A 108 5.42 8.21 6.10
C VAL A 108 6.65 7.54 5.50
N ASN A 109 6.59 6.22 5.29
CA ASN A 109 7.73 5.41 4.84
C ASN A 109 7.55 4.84 3.42
N THR A 110 6.47 5.22 2.73
CA THR A 110 6.15 4.71 1.38
C THR A 110 6.38 5.78 0.34
N SER A 111 7.50 5.72 -0.39
CA SER A 111 7.89 6.74 -1.39
C SER A 111 6.79 7.02 -2.42
N ALA A 112 6.11 5.97 -2.91
CA ALA A 112 5.05 6.07 -3.91
C ALA A 112 3.85 6.92 -3.44
N LEU A 113 3.61 7.04 -2.13
CA LEU A 113 2.44 7.75 -1.58
C LEU A 113 2.76 9.17 -1.12
N ARG A 114 3.98 9.68 -1.37
CA ARG A 114 4.44 11.00 -0.88
C ARG A 114 3.92 12.19 -1.68
N PHE A 115 3.53 11.99 -2.93
CA PHE A 115 3.04 13.08 -3.78
C PHE A 115 1.53 13.26 -3.57
N THR A 116 1.16 13.94 -2.48
CA THR A 116 -0.24 14.21 -2.13
C THR A 116 -0.40 15.49 -1.31
N ASP A 117 -1.47 16.23 -1.57
CA ASP A 117 -1.87 17.41 -0.78
C ASP A 117 -2.66 17.02 0.48
N ASP A 118 -3.32 15.85 0.46
CA ASP A 118 -4.09 15.28 1.57
C ASP A 118 -4.08 13.74 1.44
N PRO A 119 -3.25 13.02 2.23
CA PRO A 119 -3.16 11.56 2.21
C PRO A 119 -4.51 10.88 2.42
N ASP A 120 -5.37 11.43 3.29
CA ASP A 120 -6.68 10.86 3.59
C ASP A 120 -7.62 11.01 2.39
N ALA A 121 -7.63 12.19 1.76
CA ALA A 121 -8.46 12.42 0.57
C ALA A 121 -8.03 11.50 -0.59
N MET A 122 -6.72 11.31 -0.77
CA MET A 122 -6.18 10.43 -1.82
C MET A 122 -6.60 8.97 -1.59
N VAL A 123 -6.36 8.41 -0.41
CA VAL A 123 -6.71 7.00 -0.14
C VAL A 123 -8.22 6.77 -0.16
N ILE A 124 -9.03 7.71 0.37
CA ILE A 124 -10.49 7.59 0.32
C ILE A 124 -10.98 7.63 -1.13
N THR A 125 -10.43 8.50 -1.98
CA THR A 125 -10.80 8.58 -3.40
C THR A 125 -10.40 7.29 -4.14
N HIS A 126 -9.25 6.71 -3.81
CA HIS A 126 -8.80 5.43 -4.34
C HIS A 126 -9.78 4.31 -4.01
N GLU A 127 -10.04 4.08 -2.72
CA GLU A 127 -10.92 3.00 -2.26
C GLU A 127 -12.37 3.22 -2.71
N LEU A 128 -12.82 4.47 -2.79
CA LEU A 128 -14.16 4.78 -3.29
C LEU A 128 -14.28 4.49 -4.79
N THR A 129 -13.21 4.67 -5.57
CA THR A 129 -13.20 4.27 -6.98
C THR A 129 -13.41 2.77 -7.13
N HIS A 130 -12.81 1.95 -6.26
CA HIS A 130 -13.09 0.51 -6.21
C HIS A 130 -14.58 0.24 -5.96
N VAL A 131 -15.23 0.94 -5.04
CA VAL A 131 -16.68 0.76 -4.82
C VAL A 131 -17.51 1.16 -6.05
N PHE A 132 -17.18 2.28 -6.71
CA PHE A 132 -17.89 2.73 -7.92
C PHE A 132 -17.71 1.78 -9.12
N HIS A 133 -16.53 1.17 -9.23
CA HIS A 133 -16.21 0.20 -10.26
C HIS A 133 -16.85 -1.16 -9.94
N LEU A 134 -16.48 -1.77 -8.81
CA LEU A 134 -16.77 -3.16 -8.48
C LEU A 134 -18.25 -3.40 -8.11
N ASP A 135 -18.98 -2.40 -7.59
CA ASP A 135 -20.44 -2.52 -7.37
C ASP A 135 -21.23 -2.51 -8.68
N ARG A 136 -20.63 -2.04 -9.78
CA ARG A 136 -21.35 -1.86 -11.03
C ARG A 136 -21.73 -3.22 -11.61
N ALA A 137 -23.03 -3.43 -11.76
CA ALA A 137 -23.56 -4.60 -12.44
C ALA A 137 -24.69 -4.21 -13.39
N ARG A 138 -24.70 -4.82 -14.58
CA ARG A 138 -25.71 -4.61 -15.62
C ARG A 138 -26.21 -5.91 -16.22
N GLY A 139 -27.29 -5.81 -16.99
CA GLY A 139 -27.86 -6.93 -17.73
C GLY A 139 -28.22 -8.09 -16.80
N ILE A 140 -27.74 -9.30 -17.11
CA ILE A 140 -28.03 -10.49 -16.33
C ILE A 140 -27.50 -10.39 -14.89
N TRP A 141 -26.38 -9.68 -14.66
CA TRP A 141 -25.77 -9.54 -13.34
C TRP A 141 -26.64 -8.70 -12.41
N ALA A 142 -27.17 -7.59 -12.92
CA ALA A 142 -28.12 -6.76 -12.17
C ALA A 142 -29.39 -7.55 -11.80
N LEU A 143 -29.93 -8.35 -12.74
CA LEU A 143 -31.08 -9.21 -12.48
C LEU A 143 -30.74 -10.29 -11.43
N ALA A 144 -29.59 -10.95 -11.56
CA ALA A 144 -29.16 -11.96 -10.62
C ALA A 144 -28.96 -11.38 -9.21
N GLN A 145 -28.34 -10.19 -9.09
CA GLN A 145 -28.19 -9.51 -7.81
C GLN A 145 -29.53 -9.05 -7.21
N HIS A 146 -30.54 -8.76 -8.05
CA HIS A 146 -31.88 -8.45 -7.57
C HIS A 146 -32.56 -9.68 -6.93
N VAL A 147 -32.32 -10.88 -7.46
CA VAL A 147 -32.91 -12.14 -6.97
C VAL A 147 -32.13 -12.72 -5.80
N PHE A 148 -30.80 -12.75 -5.90
CA PHE A 148 -29.91 -13.45 -4.96
C PHE A 148 -29.15 -12.50 -4.02
N GLY A 149 -29.37 -11.19 -4.13
CA GLY A 149 -28.67 -10.19 -3.35
C GLY A 149 -27.22 -10.00 -3.78
N ARG A 150 -26.38 -9.53 -2.85
CA ARG A 150 -24.97 -9.20 -3.08
C ARG A 150 -24.05 -10.42 -2.93
N ALA A 151 -24.37 -11.52 -3.61
CA ALA A 151 -23.53 -12.71 -3.57
C ALA A 151 -22.20 -12.47 -4.32
N PRO A 152 -21.04 -12.95 -3.81
CA PRO A 152 -19.71 -12.57 -4.33
C PRO A 152 -19.52 -12.83 -5.84
N TYR A 153 -20.08 -13.93 -6.37
CA TYR A 153 -19.96 -14.33 -7.78
C TYR A 153 -20.87 -13.56 -8.74
N LEU A 154 -21.60 -12.54 -8.25
CA LEU A 154 -22.51 -11.73 -9.07
C LEU A 154 -21.93 -10.36 -9.42
N PHE A 155 -20.69 -10.08 -9.04
CA PHE A 155 -19.97 -8.85 -9.34
C PHE A 155 -18.93 -9.16 -10.43
N PRO A 156 -19.25 -8.96 -11.73
CA PRO A 156 -18.35 -9.33 -12.83
C PRO A 156 -17.00 -8.60 -12.74
N ASP A 157 -17.03 -7.33 -12.36
CA ASP A 157 -15.87 -6.42 -12.36
C ASP A 157 -14.83 -6.82 -11.28
N GLU A 158 -15.24 -7.59 -10.25
CA GLU A 158 -14.36 -8.19 -9.22
C GLU A 158 -13.36 -9.19 -9.82
N TYR A 159 -13.68 -9.77 -10.97
CA TYR A 159 -12.88 -10.79 -11.64
C TYR A 159 -12.03 -10.24 -12.79
N THR A 160 -11.91 -8.91 -12.86
CA THR A 160 -11.07 -8.25 -13.86
C THR A 160 -9.59 -8.32 -13.48
N PRO A 161 -8.67 -8.13 -14.45
CA PRO A 161 -7.25 -8.05 -14.18
C PRO A 161 -6.89 -6.96 -13.16
N ALA A 162 -5.93 -7.23 -12.29
CA ALA A 162 -5.52 -6.30 -11.24
C ALA A 162 -5.05 -4.94 -11.78
N TRP A 163 -4.38 -4.89 -12.94
CA TRP A 163 -3.96 -3.63 -13.57
C TRP A 163 -5.14 -2.74 -13.95
N LEU A 164 -6.31 -3.31 -14.24
CA LEU A 164 -7.51 -2.55 -14.58
C LEU A 164 -8.11 -1.97 -13.30
N THR A 165 -8.37 -2.80 -12.30
CA THR A 165 -8.96 -2.39 -11.02
C THR A 165 -8.10 -1.35 -10.30
N GLU A 166 -6.82 -1.66 -10.08
CA GLU A 166 -5.90 -0.74 -9.40
C GLU A 166 -5.51 0.45 -10.27
N GLY A 167 -5.33 0.23 -11.57
CA GLY A 167 -5.02 1.31 -12.51
C GLY A 167 -6.12 2.37 -12.59
N LEU A 168 -7.39 1.95 -12.57
CA LEU A 168 -8.53 2.84 -12.57
C LEU A 168 -8.62 3.63 -11.25
N ALA A 169 -8.40 2.96 -10.12
CA ALA A 169 -8.39 3.60 -8.80
C ALA A 169 -7.28 4.65 -8.69
N VAL A 170 -6.05 4.34 -9.12
CA VAL A 170 -4.95 5.33 -9.14
C VAL A 170 -5.18 6.45 -10.17
N TYR A 171 -5.80 6.15 -11.31
CA TYR A 171 -6.15 7.18 -12.28
C TYR A 171 -7.12 8.21 -11.67
N TYR A 172 -8.21 7.75 -11.05
CA TYR A 172 -9.20 8.64 -10.45
C TYR A 172 -8.72 9.31 -9.16
N GLU A 173 -7.95 8.62 -8.30
CA GLU A 173 -7.32 9.29 -7.15
C GLU A 173 -6.51 10.49 -7.64
N SER A 174 -5.76 10.32 -8.74
CA SER A 174 -4.84 11.34 -9.21
C SER A 174 -5.58 12.49 -9.88
N LYS A 175 -6.51 12.13 -10.77
CA LYS A 175 -7.37 13.09 -11.49
C LYS A 175 -8.19 13.97 -10.55
N LEU A 176 -8.75 13.40 -9.47
CA LEU A 176 -9.73 14.09 -8.63
C LEU A 176 -9.10 14.87 -7.46
N THR A 177 -7.94 14.43 -6.97
CA THR A 177 -7.21 15.16 -5.93
C THR A 177 -6.23 16.19 -6.50
N GLY A 178 -5.82 16.07 -7.77
CA GLY A 178 -4.85 16.97 -8.40
C GLY A 178 -3.38 16.65 -8.04
N ALA A 179 -3.16 15.78 -7.06
CA ALA A 179 -1.90 15.12 -6.74
C ALA A 179 -2.09 13.61 -6.88
N GLY A 180 -1.17 12.76 -6.41
CA GLY A 180 -1.33 11.30 -6.41
C GLY A 180 -0.41 10.56 -7.37
N ARG A 181 -0.47 9.22 -7.33
CA ARG A 181 0.58 8.36 -7.87
C ARG A 181 0.77 8.46 -9.39
N ALA A 182 -0.28 8.72 -10.17
CA ALA A 182 -0.16 8.86 -11.62
C ALA A 182 0.49 10.20 -12.04
N PHE A 183 0.45 11.21 -11.16
CA PHE A 183 1.04 12.53 -11.40
C PHE A 183 2.41 12.71 -10.74
N GLY A 184 2.71 11.92 -9.70
CA GLY A 184 4.02 11.85 -9.07
C GLY A 184 5.10 11.24 -9.99
N SER A 185 6.38 11.50 -9.69
CA SER A 185 7.50 11.06 -10.52
C SER A 185 7.80 9.56 -10.44
N ASP A 186 7.36 8.86 -9.39
CA ASP A 186 7.74 7.46 -9.11
C ASP A 186 7.23 6.47 -10.17
N HIS A 187 5.94 6.52 -10.51
CA HIS A 187 5.37 5.65 -11.56
C HIS A 187 6.03 5.91 -12.92
N HIS A 188 6.25 7.18 -13.28
CA HIS A 188 6.92 7.55 -14.53
C HIS A 188 8.39 7.10 -14.55
N MET A 189 9.11 7.21 -13.43
CA MET A 189 10.48 6.73 -13.28
C MET A 189 10.55 5.23 -13.52
N ILE A 190 9.66 4.44 -12.90
CA ILE A 190 9.62 2.99 -13.08
C ILE A 190 9.30 2.65 -14.55
N ALA A 191 8.22 3.21 -15.12
CA ALA A 191 7.84 2.93 -16.50
C ALA A 191 8.95 3.30 -17.50
N ARG A 192 9.66 4.41 -17.25
CA ARG A 192 10.82 4.84 -18.03
C ARG A 192 11.96 3.83 -17.91
N ALA A 193 12.34 3.40 -16.71
CA ALA A 193 13.42 2.41 -16.52
C ALA A 193 13.13 1.11 -17.29
N PHE A 194 11.88 0.62 -17.26
CA PHE A 194 11.47 -0.55 -18.04
C PHE A 194 11.53 -0.35 -19.55
N ALA A 195 11.24 0.87 -20.02
CA ALA A 195 11.35 1.23 -21.42
C ALA A 195 12.83 1.33 -21.87
N GLU A 196 13.69 1.91 -21.03
CA GLU A 196 15.14 2.05 -21.25
C GLU A 196 15.85 0.68 -21.34
N GLU A 197 15.45 -0.27 -20.50
CA GLU A 197 15.99 -1.64 -20.52
C GLU A 197 15.38 -2.54 -21.60
N HIS A 198 14.42 -2.06 -22.39
CA HIS A 198 13.63 -2.88 -23.32
C HIS A 198 12.94 -4.09 -22.67
N ARG A 199 12.55 -3.95 -21.40
CA ARG A 199 11.94 -5.01 -20.57
C ARG A 199 10.48 -4.73 -20.20
N PHE A 200 9.84 -3.78 -20.87
CA PHE A 200 8.46 -3.39 -20.63
C PHE A 200 7.50 -4.59 -20.71
N PRO A 201 6.63 -4.80 -19.70
CA PRO A 201 5.80 -6.00 -19.63
C PRO A 201 4.69 -6.02 -20.69
N THR A 202 4.18 -7.21 -21.00
CA THR A 202 2.91 -7.34 -21.71
C THR A 202 1.75 -7.06 -20.75
N ILE A 203 0.58 -6.69 -21.29
CA ILE A 203 -0.61 -6.42 -20.46
C ILE A 203 -1.06 -7.66 -19.65
N ASP A 204 -0.87 -8.86 -20.22
CA ASP A 204 -1.18 -10.11 -19.53
C ASP A 204 -0.25 -10.36 -18.32
N GLN A 205 1.02 -9.95 -18.43
CA GLN A 205 2.01 -10.15 -17.37
C GLN A 205 1.70 -9.36 -16.09
N ILE A 206 0.92 -8.28 -16.21
CA ILE A 206 0.51 -7.45 -15.06
C ILE A 206 -0.94 -7.71 -14.65
N SER A 207 -1.58 -8.74 -15.20
CA SER A 207 -2.98 -9.08 -14.87
C SER A 207 -3.12 -9.80 -13.55
N LEU A 208 -2.06 -10.41 -13.04
CA LEU A 208 -1.97 -11.08 -11.75
C LEU A 208 -0.71 -10.65 -11.00
N ALA A 209 -0.60 -11.03 -9.74
CA ALA A 209 0.59 -10.80 -8.94
C ALA A 209 1.83 -11.39 -9.62
N ASP A 210 2.88 -10.58 -9.71
CA ASP A 210 4.16 -10.95 -10.33
C ASP A 210 5.28 -10.89 -9.28
N ALA A 211 6.17 -11.88 -9.33
CA ALA A 211 7.36 -11.93 -8.49
C ALA A 211 8.55 -11.15 -9.10
N ARG A 212 8.39 -10.59 -10.30
CA ARG A 212 9.36 -9.70 -10.92
C ARG A 212 9.18 -8.31 -10.37
N PHE A 213 10.29 -7.64 -10.04
CA PHE A 213 10.29 -6.20 -9.72
C PHE A 213 9.48 -5.43 -10.79
N PRO A 214 8.67 -4.41 -10.42
CA PRO A 214 8.46 -3.85 -9.08
C PRO A 214 7.40 -4.61 -8.25
N TYR A 215 7.24 -5.92 -8.47
CA TYR A 215 6.35 -6.81 -7.72
C TYR A 215 4.88 -6.38 -7.86
N GLY A 216 4.13 -6.40 -6.76
CA GLY A 216 2.74 -5.94 -6.71
C GLY A 216 2.55 -4.50 -7.17
N THR A 217 3.57 -3.64 -7.11
CA THR A 217 3.49 -2.25 -7.57
C THR A 217 3.28 -2.13 -9.09
N SER A 218 3.58 -3.20 -9.85
CA SER A 218 3.43 -3.22 -11.32
C SER A 218 2.02 -2.86 -11.78
N VAL A 219 0.99 -3.35 -11.08
CA VAL A 219 -0.41 -3.15 -11.47
C VAL A 219 -0.82 -1.69 -11.32
N TYR A 220 -0.33 -1.02 -10.27
CA TYR A 220 -0.56 0.41 -10.02
C TYR A 220 0.19 1.27 -11.03
N VAL A 221 1.50 1.00 -11.22
CA VAL A 221 2.37 1.79 -12.11
C VAL A 221 1.86 1.75 -13.52
N PHE A 222 1.81 0.55 -14.11
CA PHE A 222 1.52 0.48 -15.53
C PHE A 222 0.02 0.61 -15.80
N GLY A 223 -0.84 0.14 -14.89
CA GLY A 223 -2.29 0.32 -15.00
C GLY A 223 -2.68 1.79 -15.03
N SER A 224 -2.21 2.59 -14.06
CA SER A 224 -2.61 4.00 -13.96
C SER A 224 -2.10 4.84 -15.13
N LEU A 225 -0.84 4.63 -15.52
CA LEU A 225 -0.25 5.35 -16.65
C LEU A 225 -0.88 4.94 -17.99
N PHE A 226 -1.33 3.69 -18.11
CA PHE A 226 -2.08 3.24 -19.27
C PHE A 226 -3.47 3.89 -19.36
N MET A 227 -4.18 4.02 -18.23
CA MET A 227 -5.45 4.75 -18.17
C MET A 227 -5.28 6.22 -18.53
N ASP A 228 -4.26 6.88 -17.99
CA ASP A 228 -3.91 8.27 -18.33
C ASP A 228 -3.56 8.43 -19.82
N TYR A 229 -2.78 7.50 -20.38
CA TYR A 229 -2.49 7.47 -21.82
C TYR A 229 -3.77 7.36 -22.67
N LEU A 230 -4.70 6.47 -22.30
CA LEU A 230 -5.98 6.32 -23.00
C LEU A 230 -6.80 7.60 -22.92
N ALA A 231 -6.95 8.18 -21.73
CA ALA A 231 -7.70 9.43 -21.53
C ALA A 231 -7.13 10.58 -22.38
N ARG A 232 -5.79 10.74 -22.42
CA ARG A 232 -5.13 11.81 -23.19
C ARG A 232 -5.20 11.61 -24.69
N THR A 233 -5.12 10.37 -25.17
CA THR A 233 -5.01 10.09 -26.62
C THR A 233 -6.32 9.74 -27.29
N ARG A 234 -7.32 9.26 -26.53
CA ARG A 234 -8.62 8.78 -27.02
C ARG A 234 -9.82 9.49 -26.38
N GLY A 235 -9.59 10.42 -25.46
CA GLY A 235 -10.64 11.05 -24.67
C GLY A 235 -10.97 10.25 -23.41
N ASP A 236 -11.49 10.94 -22.41
CA ASP A 236 -11.91 10.29 -21.16
C ASP A 236 -13.27 9.59 -21.34
N HIS A 237 -13.20 8.32 -21.71
CA HIS A 237 -14.35 7.45 -21.92
C HIS A 237 -14.41 6.30 -20.90
N MET A 238 -13.80 6.48 -19.72
CA MET A 238 -13.75 5.47 -18.65
C MET A 238 -15.15 5.06 -18.19
N ARG A 239 -16.10 6.00 -18.08
CA ARG A 239 -17.51 5.69 -17.81
C ARG A 239 -18.10 4.69 -18.80
N THR A 240 -17.94 4.98 -20.10
CA THR A 240 -18.48 4.13 -21.17
C THR A 240 -17.85 2.75 -21.13
N PHE A 241 -16.56 2.68 -20.80
CA PHE A 241 -15.85 1.42 -20.61
C PHE A 241 -16.45 0.60 -19.45
N VAL A 242 -16.53 1.17 -18.23
CA VAL A 242 -17.08 0.49 -17.04
C VAL A 242 -18.54 0.07 -17.25
N GLU A 243 -19.35 0.91 -17.89
CA GLU A 243 -20.74 0.59 -18.24
C GLU A 243 -20.90 -0.56 -19.24
N SER A 244 -19.92 -0.74 -20.13
CA SER A 244 -19.89 -1.86 -21.08
C SER A 244 -19.36 -3.13 -20.41
N GLU A 245 -18.32 -2.96 -19.59
CA GLU A 245 -17.61 -4.03 -18.90
C GLU A 245 -18.51 -4.75 -17.88
N SER A 246 -19.21 -4.00 -17.03
CA SER A 246 -20.22 -4.49 -16.07
C SER A 246 -21.43 -5.24 -16.65
N SER A 247 -21.54 -5.34 -17.98
CA SER A 247 -22.58 -6.12 -18.67
C SER A 247 -22.06 -7.41 -19.31
N GLN A 248 -20.75 -7.68 -19.24
CA GLN A 248 -20.13 -8.78 -19.95
C GLN A 248 -20.40 -10.13 -19.30
N LEU A 249 -20.65 -11.14 -20.15
CA LEU A 249 -20.88 -12.52 -19.73
C LEU A 249 -19.61 -13.38 -19.74
N ILE A 250 -18.61 -12.98 -20.53
CA ILE A 250 -17.36 -13.70 -20.69
C ILE A 250 -16.30 -12.91 -19.91
N PRO A 251 -15.85 -13.40 -18.74
CA PRO A 251 -14.80 -12.74 -17.98
C PRO A 251 -13.55 -12.48 -18.83
N LEU A 252 -12.83 -11.41 -18.51
CA LEU A 252 -11.54 -11.04 -19.11
C LEU A 252 -11.58 -10.66 -20.62
N TRP A 253 -12.75 -10.63 -21.28
CA TRP A 253 -12.83 -10.22 -22.69
C TRP A 253 -12.86 -8.68 -22.86
N LEU A 254 -11.82 -8.02 -22.36
CA LEU A 254 -11.73 -6.57 -22.24
C LEU A 254 -11.55 -5.81 -23.56
N ASP A 255 -11.15 -6.47 -24.64
CA ASP A 255 -10.96 -5.79 -25.94
C ASP A 255 -12.27 -5.30 -26.56
N ARG A 256 -13.40 -5.94 -26.25
CA ARG A 256 -14.71 -5.51 -26.73
C ARG A 256 -15.17 -4.18 -26.08
N PRO A 257 -15.26 -4.05 -24.75
CA PRO A 257 -15.62 -2.78 -24.13
C PRO A 257 -14.56 -1.70 -24.43
N ALA A 258 -13.27 -2.05 -24.52
CA ALA A 258 -12.22 -1.10 -24.88
C ALA A 258 -12.43 -0.51 -26.29
N LYS A 259 -12.75 -1.35 -27.29
CA LYS A 259 -13.07 -0.86 -28.64
C LYS A 259 -14.31 0.03 -28.66
N GLN A 260 -15.33 -0.30 -27.86
CA GLN A 260 -16.54 0.50 -27.77
C GLN A 260 -16.29 1.87 -27.13
N ALA A 261 -15.47 1.94 -26.09
CA ALA A 261 -15.20 3.16 -25.36
C ALA A 261 -14.12 4.05 -26.01
N PHE A 262 -13.01 3.45 -26.45
CA PHE A 262 -11.80 4.17 -26.89
C PHE A 262 -11.52 4.04 -28.39
N GLY A 263 -12.31 3.26 -29.13
CA GLY A 263 -12.09 3.00 -30.56
C GLY A 263 -10.84 2.16 -30.86
N ILE A 264 -10.28 1.48 -29.86
CA ILE A 264 -9.10 0.61 -29.98
C ILE A 264 -9.17 -0.51 -28.94
N SER A 265 -8.59 -1.67 -29.26
CA SER A 265 -8.42 -2.76 -28.29
C SER A 265 -7.42 -2.35 -27.20
N PHE A 266 -7.53 -2.93 -26.00
CA PHE A 266 -6.49 -2.71 -24.98
C PHE A 266 -5.16 -3.31 -25.43
N THR A 267 -5.19 -4.45 -26.10
CA THR A 267 -3.99 -5.08 -26.68
C THR A 267 -3.21 -4.14 -27.60
N ASP A 268 -3.90 -3.44 -28.52
CA ASP A 268 -3.25 -2.53 -29.47
C ASP A 268 -2.87 -1.20 -28.82
N ALA A 269 -3.70 -0.69 -27.91
CA ALA A 269 -3.40 0.54 -27.18
C ALA A 269 -2.16 0.35 -26.29
N TRP A 270 -2.06 -0.77 -25.59
CA TRP A 270 -0.91 -1.13 -24.77
C TRP A 270 0.38 -1.15 -25.58
N ARG A 271 0.35 -1.84 -26.73
CA ARG A 271 1.48 -1.91 -27.65
C ARG A 271 1.92 -0.51 -28.10
N ARG A 272 0.98 0.33 -28.52
CA ARG A 272 1.26 1.71 -28.96
C ARG A 272 1.84 2.57 -27.85
N TRP A 273 1.32 2.43 -26.63
CA TRP A 273 1.80 3.14 -25.45
C TRP A 273 3.23 2.72 -25.11
N ARG A 274 3.48 1.42 -24.94
CA ARG A 274 4.84 0.86 -24.74
C ARG A 274 5.80 1.39 -25.80
N ASP A 275 5.45 1.25 -27.08
CA ASP A 275 6.33 1.65 -28.17
C ASP A 275 6.60 3.17 -28.15
N SER A 276 5.66 3.98 -27.65
CA SER A 276 5.87 5.42 -27.46
C SER A 276 6.88 5.72 -26.35
N LEU A 277 6.82 5.00 -25.23
CA LEU A 277 7.77 5.13 -24.14
C LEU A 277 9.17 4.67 -24.56
N THR A 278 9.26 3.52 -25.23
CA THR A 278 10.55 3.00 -25.73
C THR A 278 11.19 3.94 -26.76
N ARG A 279 10.41 4.63 -27.61
CA ARG A 279 10.95 5.64 -28.53
C ARG A 279 11.43 6.91 -27.84
N ALA A 280 10.80 7.28 -26.73
CA ALA A 280 11.17 8.46 -25.95
C ALA A 280 12.31 8.19 -24.96
N ALA A 281 12.55 6.92 -24.61
CA ALA A 281 13.54 6.49 -23.65
C ALA A 281 14.96 6.66 -24.23
N PRO A 282 15.85 7.41 -23.55
CA PRO A 282 17.28 7.38 -23.89
C PRO A 282 17.84 5.98 -23.59
N GLN A 283 18.95 5.58 -24.22
CA GLN A 283 19.67 4.38 -23.81
C GLN A 283 20.74 4.76 -22.77
N PRO A 284 20.52 4.52 -21.47
CA PRO A 284 21.53 4.82 -20.47
C PRO A 284 22.68 3.79 -20.52
N SER A 285 23.91 4.24 -20.25
CA SER A 285 24.95 3.34 -19.76
C SER A 285 24.73 3.11 -18.27
N LEU A 286 24.42 1.88 -17.86
CA LEU A 286 24.26 1.48 -16.47
C LEU A 286 25.50 0.71 -15.99
N PRO A 287 26.02 0.97 -14.77
CA PRO A 287 25.65 2.10 -13.90
C PRO A 287 25.99 3.46 -14.57
N ALA A 288 25.30 4.52 -14.16
CA ALA A 288 25.58 5.87 -14.66
C ALA A 288 27.07 6.22 -14.49
N PRO A 289 27.68 7.03 -15.37
CA PRO A 289 29.10 7.39 -15.26
C PRO A 289 29.46 7.89 -13.86
N GLY A 290 30.49 7.29 -13.25
CA GLY A 290 30.92 7.59 -11.87
C GLY A 290 30.18 6.82 -10.77
N TRP A 291 29.17 6.00 -11.13
CA TRP A 291 28.46 5.14 -10.19
C TRP A 291 28.95 3.69 -10.29
N ARG A 292 28.84 2.96 -9.19
CA ARG A 292 29.15 1.54 -9.11
C ARG A 292 28.08 0.83 -8.29
N TYR A 293 27.57 -0.28 -8.81
CA TYR A 293 26.73 -1.18 -8.03
C TYR A 293 27.60 -1.93 -7.01
N LEU A 294 27.23 -1.85 -5.74
CA LEU A 294 27.85 -2.67 -4.69
C LEU A 294 27.20 -4.05 -4.61
N THR A 295 25.95 -4.17 -5.04
CA THR A 295 25.25 -5.44 -5.10
C THR A 295 24.22 -5.40 -6.22
N ASP A 296 23.98 -6.56 -6.81
CA ASP A 296 22.88 -6.88 -7.73
C ASP A 296 21.90 -7.89 -7.10
N ALA A 297 22.07 -8.20 -5.81
CA ALA A 297 21.15 -9.05 -5.06
C ALA A 297 19.77 -8.42 -5.10
N GLY A 298 18.84 -9.12 -5.74
CA GLY A 298 17.62 -8.52 -6.29
C GLY A 298 16.63 -8.02 -5.23
N GLY A 299 15.66 -7.22 -5.70
CA GLY A 299 14.46 -6.85 -4.97
C GLY A 299 14.47 -5.46 -4.39
N ILE A 300 14.37 -5.36 -3.06
CA ILE A 300 14.28 -4.09 -2.35
C ILE A 300 15.52 -3.94 -1.48
N ALA A 301 16.18 -2.77 -1.57
CA ALA A 301 17.25 -2.36 -0.68
C ALA A 301 16.96 -0.95 -0.17
N ALA A 302 16.85 -0.81 1.14
CA ALA A 302 16.41 0.40 1.80
C ALA A 302 17.26 0.72 3.03
N TYR A 303 17.14 1.96 3.48
CA TYR A 303 17.84 2.51 4.65
C TYR A 303 19.35 2.21 4.70
N PRO A 304 20.12 2.47 3.62
CA PRO A 304 21.57 2.26 3.66
C PRO A 304 22.20 3.14 4.75
N ARG A 305 23.09 2.53 5.54
CA ARG A 305 23.89 3.17 6.58
C ARG A 305 25.31 2.63 6.52
N TRP A 306 26.30 3.52 6.65
CA TRP A 306 27.68 3.09 6.83
C TRP A 306 27.80 2.29 8.13
N ALA A 307 28.36 1.09 8.02
CA ALA A 307 28.79 0.31 9.18
C ALA A 307 30.13 0.83 9.69
N ASP A 308 31.03 1.08 8.75
CA ASP A 308 32.39 1.61 8.88
C ASP A 308 32.83 2.17 7.50
N ASP A 309 34.12 2.49 7.32
CA ASP A 309 34.65 3.06 6.08
C ASP A 309 34.68 2.08 4.88
N THR A 310 34.34 0.81 5.12
CA THR A 310 34.47 -0.29 4.14
C THR A 310 33.18 -1.05 3.88
N ALA A 311 32.13 -0.81 4.66
CA ALA A 311 30.87 -1.55 4.56
C ALA A 311 29.62 -0.69 4.81
N ILE A 312 28.54 -1.06 4.13
CA ILE A 312 27.20 -0.49 4.27
C ILE A 312 26.27 -1.58 4.78
N VAL A 313 25.51 -1.29 5.83
CA VAL A 313 24.34 -2.09 6.21
C VAL A 313 23.08 -1.51 5.57
N TYR A 314 22.19 -2.39 5.13
CA TYR A 314 20.89 -2.04 4.58
C TYR A 314 19.87 -3.09 4.99
N ALA A 315 18.60 -2.73 4.93
CA ALA A 315 17.51 -3.69 5.05
C ALA A 315 16.88 -3.91 3.67
N GLY A 316 16.34 -5.09 3.46
CA GLY A 316 15.85 -5.47 2.14
C GLY A 316 15.33 -6.89 2.05
N THR A 317 14.92 -7.27 0.84
CA THR A 317 14.52 -8.63 0.51
C THR A 317 15.02 -8.98 -0.88
N THR A 318 15.49 -10.22 -1.03
CA THR A 318 15.86 -10.83 -2.33
C THR A 318 14.65 -11.06 -3.25
N GLY A 319 13.43 -10.85 -2.75
CA GLY A 319 12.17 -11.28 -3.35
C GLY A 319 11.89 -12.78 -3.20
N ARG A 320 12.80 -13.53 -2.55
CA ARG A 320 12.63 -14.97 -2.23
C ARG A 320 12.58 -15.23 -0.74
N ASP A 321 13.06 -14.29 0.06
CA ASP A 321 13.12 -14.36 1.52
C ASP A 321 12.21 -13.28 2.14
N ASN A 322 12.02 -13.37 3.47
CA ASN A 322 11.36 -12.29 4.22
C ASN A 322 12.27 -11.06 4.25
N ASP A 323 11.81 -9.96 4.84
CA ASP A 323 12.69 -8.81 5.10
C ASP A 323 13.89 -9.24 5.96
N GLU A 324 15.08 -8.80 5.58
CA GLU A 324 16.34 -9.10 6.25
C GLU A 324 17.21 -7.87 6.35
N ALA A 325 18.21 -7.93 7.22
CA ALA A 325 19.35 -7.01 7.19
C ALA A 325 20.54 -7.66 6.50
N TYR A 326 21.23 -6.86 5.71
CA TYR A 326 22.43 -7.24 4.98
C TYR A 326 23.57 -6.26 5.29
N SER A 327 24.80 -6.73 5.13
CA SER A 327 25.99 -5.91 5.01
C SER A 327 26.57 -6.12 3.61
N VAL A 328 26.99 -5.05 2.96
CA VAL A 328 27.73 -5.11 1.71
C VAL A 328 29.03 -4.32 1.86
N THR A 329 30.15 -4.96 1.57
CA THR A 329 31.48 -4.32 1.53
C THR A 329 31.67 -3.54 0.23
N LEU A 330 32.62 -2.60 0.21
CA LEU A 330 32.93 -1.82 -0.98
C LEU A 330 33.48 -2.65 -2.16
N ASP A 331 33.87 -3.91 -1.98
CA ASP A 331 34.22 -4.82 -3.08
C ASP A 331 33.02 -5.63 -3.61
N GLY A 332 31.86 -5.48 -2.98
CA GLY A 332 30.60 -6.13 -3.35
C GLY A 332 30.29 -7.44 -2.65
N THR A 333 31.06 -7.81 -1.62
CA THR A 333 30.75 -9.00 -0.81
C THR A 333 29.53 -8.73 0.07
N VAL A 334 28.42 -9.44 -0.21
CA VAL A 334 27.17 -9.35 0.56
C VAL A 334 27.12 -10.43 1.62
N THR A 335 26.80 -10.04 2.86
CA THR A 335 26.56 -10.93 3.99
C THR A 335 25.18 -10.69 4.56
N ARG A 336 24.39 -11.77 4.69
CA ARG A 336 23.12 -11.75 5.42
C ARG A 336 23.40 -11.67 6.92
N ILE A 337 22.76 -10.71 7.59
CA ILE A 337 22.93 -10.47 9.04
C ILE A 337 21.84 -11.19 9.83
N GLU A 338 20.58 -10.83 9.60
CA GLU A 338 19.45 -11.35 10.38
C GLU A 338 18.12 -11.17 9.65
N ARG A 339 17.17 -12.07 9.91
CA ARG A 339 15.79 -11.93 9.46
C ARG A 339 15.03 -10.90 10.32
N ARG A 340 14.10 -10.18 9.69
CA ARG A 340 13.17 -9.23 10.30
C ARG A 340 11.74 -9.51 9.82
N ASN A 341 10.77 -8.87 10.48
CA ASN A 341 9.38 -8.90 10.06
C ASN A 341 8.98 -7.68 9.21
N THR A 342 9.83 -6.66 9.15
CA THR A 342 9.59 -5.41 8.44
C THR A 342 10.92 -4.76 8.10
N ASP A 343 10.95 -4.04 6.99
CA ASP A 343 12.05 -3.17 6.60
C ASP A 343 12.26 -2.02 7.62
N SER A 344 13.51 -1.78 8.01
CA SER A 344 13.90 -0.79 9.02
C SER A 344 15.41 -0.54 8.97
N PRO A 345 15.88 0.68 9.28
CA PRO A 345 17.31 0.94 9.43
C PRO A 345 17.93 0.02 10.50
N THR A 346 19.18 -0.37 10.26
CA THR A 346 20.03 -1.08 11.23
C THR A 346 20.97 -0.08 11.91
N LEU A 347 20.83 0.10 13.22
CA LEU A 347 21.71 0.95 14.01
C LEU A 347 22.74 0.10 14.75
N LEU A 348 24.02 0.34 14.50
CA LEU A 348 25.10 -0.38 15.17
C LEU A 348 25.38 0.18 16.56
N GLY A 349 25.48 -0.74 17.52
CA GLY A 349 25.86 -0.47 18.89
C GLY A 349 27.36 -0.52 19.14
N PRO A 350 27.85 0.14 20.20
CA PRO A 350 29.28 0.18 20.52
C PRO A 350 29.83 -1.21 20.91
N GLY A 351 28.97 -2.13 21.40
CA GLY A 351 29.33 -3.51 21.73
C GLY A 351 29.00 -4.52 20.62
N GLY A 352 28.69 -4.07 19.41
CA GLY A 352 28.28 -4.92 18.29
C GLY A 352 26.79 -5.31 18.32
N GLU A 353 26.00 -4.73 19.23
CA GLU A 353 24.54 -4.83 19.18
C GLU A 353 23.98 -4.19 17.91
N ARG A 354 22.78 -4.61 17.49
CA ARG A 354 22.08 -3.98 16.37
C ARG A 354 20.67 -3.62 16.78
N TYR A 355 20.31 -2.36 16.66
CA TYR A 355 18.98 -1.86 16.98
C TYR A 355 18.20 -1.62 15.70
N PHE A 356 16.93 -1.99 15.73
CA PHE A 356 16.02 -1.86 14.59
C PHE A 356 14.58 -1.85 15.11
N THR A 357 13.65 -1.43 14.26
CA THR A 357 12.22 -1.54 14.53
C THR A 357 11.60 -2.60 13.64
N GLN A 358 10.56 -3.28 14.13
CA GLN A 358 9.77 -4.18 13.29
C GLN A 358 8.33 -4.29 13.80
N LEU A 359 7.43 -4.68 12.91
CA LEU A 359 6.05 -5.01 13.26
C LEU A 359 5.99 -6.33 14.03
N GLU A 360 5.19 -6.34 15.09
CA GLU A 360 4.93 -7.52 15.90
C GLU A 360 3.50 -7.49 16.41
N PHE A 361 2.91 -8.68 16.58
CA PHE A 361 1.62 -8.77 17.25
C PHE A 361 1.79 -8.36 18.72
N THR A 362 0.88 -7.49 19.18
CA THR A 362 0.72 -7.19 20.62
C THR A 362 -0.40 -8.02 21.23
N ASP A 363 -1.41 -8.31 20.41
CA ASP A 363 -2.49 -9.27 20.64
C ASP A 363 -3.02 -9.76 19.26
N PRO A 364 -4.06 -10.62 19.20
CA PRO A 364 -4.56 -11.16 17.92
C PRO A 364 -5.08 -10.12 16.90
N TYR A 365 -5.45 -8.91 17.34
CA TYR A 365 -6.06 -7.87 16.50
C TYR A 365 -5.13 -6.69 16.25
N HIS A 366 -4.09 -6.53 17.09
CA HIS A 366 -3.19 -5.39 17.03
C HIS A 366 -1.77 -5.76 16.58
N VAL A 367 -1.32 -5.11 15.50
CA VAL A 367 0.06 -5.18 14.99
C VAL A 367 0.73 -3.83 15.24
N ARG A 368 1.77 -3.81 16.08
CA ARG A 368 2.48 -2.57 16.45
C ARG A 368 3.94 -2.65 16.07
N SER A 369 4.50 -1.50 15.69
CA SER A 369 5.94 -1.39 15.49
C SER A 369 6.64 -1.12 16.82
N ASP A 370 7.72 -1.84 17.10
CA ASP A 370 8.48 -1.68 18.34
C ASP A 370 9.98 -1.73 18.11
N LEU A 371 10.75 -1.20 19.06
CA LEU A 371 12.21 -1.26 19.06
C LEU A 371 12.68 -2.63 19.53
N PHE A 372 13.65 -3.18 18.82
CA PHE A 372 14.33 -4.42 19.12
C PHE A 372 15.84 -4.20 19.13
N VAL A 373 16.54 -5.06 19.88
CA VAL A 373 17.98 -5.21 19.83
C VAL A 373 18.35 -6.64 19.50
N HIS A 374 19.27 -6.82 18.55
CA HIS A 374 19.95 -8.08 18.37
C HIS A 374 21.25 -8.10 19.17
N ARG A 375 21.36 -9.07 20.09
CA ARG A 375 22.58 -9.34 20.86
C ARG A 375 22.65 -10.81 21.24
N GLY A 376 23.83 -11.42 21.10
CA GLY A 376 24.04 -12.82 21.45
C GLY A 376 23.24 -13.80 20.58
N GLY A 377 23.12 -13.51 19.29
CA GLY A 377 22.45 -14.39 18.31
C GLY A 377 20.92 -14.39 18.36
N ARG A 378 20.31 -13.49 19.14
CA ARG A 378 18.85 -13.39 19.27
C ARG A 378 18.37 -11.94 19.22
N ALA A 379 17.17 -11.74 18.68
CA ALA A 379 16.43 -10.49 18.75
C ALA A 379 15.64 -10.44 20.07
N ILE A 380 15.74 -9.30 20.76
CA ILE A 380 15.06 -9.02 22.03
C ILE A 380 14.22 -7.76 21.82
N ARG A 381 12.92 -7.86 22.11
CA ARG A 381 11.98 -6.73 22.05
C ARG A 381 12.22 -5.81 23.25
N LEU A 382 12.49 -4.54 22.98
CA LEU A 382 12.78 -3.52 24.00
C LEU A 382 11.54 -2.72 24.38
N THR A 383 10.66 -2.45 23.41
CA THR A 383 9.39 -1.75 23.65
C THR A 383 8.19 -2.61 23.31
N ARG A 384 7.02 -2.31 23.90
CA ARG A 384 5.76 -3.01 23.57
C ARG A 384 4.65 -2.00 23.34
N GLY A 385 4.17 -1.93 22.11
CA GLY A 385 3.13 -0.99 21.70
C GLY A 385 3.62 0.46 21.66
N ALA A 386 4.93 0.70 21.55
CA ALA A 386 5.47 2.06 21.49
C ALA A 386 5.31 2.73 20.12
N ARG A 387 5.01 1.92 19.08
CA ARG A 387 4.71 2.37 17.71
C ARG A 387 5.86 3.15 17.07
N LEU A 388 7.08 2.63 17.24
CA LEU A 388 8.32 3.29 16.83
C LEU A 388 8.77 2.78 15.45
N THR A 389 9.14 3.69 14.56
CA THR A 389 9.72 3.37 13.25
C THR A 389 10.92 4.28 12.93
N VAL A 390 11.74 3.83 11.98
CA VAL A 390 12.87 4.59 11.42
C VAL A 390 13.77 5.25 12.49
N PRO A 391 14.31 4.47 13.44
CA PRO A 391 15.18 5.04 14.47
C PRO A 391 16.51 5.51 13.86
N ASP A 392 17.12 6.52 14.48
CA ASP A 392 18.52 6.92 14.27
C ASP A 392 19.21 7.20 15.60
N ARG A 393 20.55 7.09 15.61
CA ARG A 393 21.36 7.19 16.84
C ARG A 393 22.22 8.44 16.89
N ARG A 394 22.38 8.96 18.09
CA ARG A 394 23.42 9.91 18.49
C ARG A 394 24.61 9.16 19.09
N ALA A 395 25.80 9.76 19.02
CA ALA A 395 27.05 9.12 19.48
C ALA A 395 27.07 8.75 20.97
N ASP A 396 26.33 9.49 21.81
CA ASP A 396 26.27 9.28 23.27
C ASP A 396 25.26 8.23 23.72
N GLY A 397 24.58 7.59 22.79
CA GLY A 397 23.58 6.60 23.14
C GLY A 397 22.17 7.18 23.32
N LYS A 398 21.85 8.35 22.76
CA LYS A 398 20.46 8.80 22.61
C LYS A 398 19.90 8.38 21.25
N LEU A 399 18.65 7.92 21.20
CA LEU A 399 17.95 7.61 19.96
C LEU A 399 16.96 8.73 19.62
N VAL A 400 16.71 8.91 18.33
CA VAL A 400 15.53 9.57 17.79
C VAL A 400 14.74 8.55 16.97
N ALA A 401 13.41 8.61 17.00
CA ALA A 401 12.56 7.75 16.19
C ALA A 401 11.27 8.47 15.79
N VAL A 402 10.59 7.95 14.78
CA VAL A 402 9.21 8.32 14.46
C VAL A 402 8.28 7.51 15.36
N GLN A 403 7.33 8.16 16.01
CA GLN A 403 6.25 7.51 16.74
C GLN A 403 4.92 7.73 16.02
N THR A 404 4.22 6.63 15.71
CA THR A 404 2.86 6.68 15.17
C THR A 404 1.84 6.96 16.27
N LEU A 405 0.93 7.89 15.98
CA LEU A 405 -0.30 8.16 16.71
C LEU A 405 -1.49 7.84 15.78
N PRO A 406 -2.72 7.68 16.30
CA PRO A 406 -3.89 7.53 15.43
C PRO A 406 -3.99 8.74 14.47
N GLY A 407 -3.77 8.51 13.17
CA GLY A 407 -3.86 9.55 12.12
C GLY A 407 -2.67 10.51 11.99
N ALA A 408 -1.62 10.35 12.80
CA ALA A 408 -0.49 11.30 12.81
C ALA A 408 0.84 10.63 13.14
N THR A 409 1.94 11.32 12.90
CA THR A 409 3.26 10.90 13.39
C THR A 409 3.98 12.06 14.07
N ARG A 410 4.86 11.72 15.01
CA ARG A 410 5.72 12.69 15.70
C ARG A 410 7.14 12.16 15.86
N LEU A 411 8.08 13.04 16.16
CA LEU A 411 9.42 12.65 16.57
C LEU A 411 9.49 12.47 18.08
N VAL A 412 10.17 11.42 18.51
CA VAL A 412 10.47 11.15 19.93
C VAL A 412 11.96 10.91 20.10
N THR A 413 12.48 11.22 21.29
CA THR A 413 13.76 10.68 21.75
C THR A 413 13.56 9.59 22.77
N LEU A 414 14.52 8.68 22.88
CA LEU A 414 14.48 7.56 23.80
C LEU A 414 15.89 7.06 24.11
N ALA A 415 16.02 6.34 25.22
CA ALA A 415 17.24 5.63 25.58
C ALA A 415 17.37 4.33 24.77
N TRP A 416 18.58 3.74 24.77
CA TRP A 416 18.89 2.53 23.98
C TRP A 416 18.16 1.28 24.41
N ASP A 417 17.74 1.24 25.68
CA ASP A 417 16.93 0.14 26.22
C ASP A 417 15.43 0.29 25.90
N GLY A 418 15.05 1.31 25.12
CA GLY A 418 13.66 1.59 24.76
C GLY A 418 12.88 2.39 25.81
N THR A 419 13.54 2.87 26.87
CA THR A 419 12.91 3.68 27.91
C THR A 419 13.01 5.19 27.63
N GLU A 420 12.46 6.02 28.52
CA GLU A 420 12.54 7.49 28.45
C GLU A 420 11.99 8.10 27.15
N ILE A 421 10.95 7.48 26.57
CA ILE A 421 10.31 7.98 25.35
C ILE A 421 9.71 9.37 25.60
N THR A 422 10.36 10.38 25.05
CA THR A 422 10.04 11.80 25.24
C THR A 422 9.71 12.44 23.90
N PRO A 423 8.50 13.00 23.71
CA PRO A 423 8.14 13.72 22.49
C PRO A 423 9.05 14.92 22.23
N LEU A 424 9.52 15.05 20.99
CA LEU A 424 10.21 16.25 20.49
C LEU A 424 9.26 17.17 19.73
N THR A 425 8.32 16.59 19.00
CA THR A 425 7.32 17.31 18.21
C THR A 425 5.91 16.89 18.63
N THR A 426 4.93 17.70 18.24
CA THR A 426 3.52 17.32 18.27
C THR A 426 3.20 16.40 17.09
N GLY A 427 2.12 15.63 17.21
CA GLY A 427 1.50 14.95 16.08
C GLY A 427 0.06 15.44 15.99
N THR A 428 -0.30 15.99 14.84
CA THR A 428 -1.66 16.45 14.52
C THR A 428 -2.08 15.82 13.21
N ASP A 429 -3.38 15.77 12.91
CA ASP A 429 -3.89 15.22 11.63
C ASP A 429 -3.34 15.96 10.39
N ASP A 430 -2.74 17.14 10.58
CA ASP A 430 -2.15 17.98 9.53
C ASP A 430 -0.61 17.92 9.49
N GLU A 431 0.02 17.14 10.37
CA GLU A 431 1.47 17.02 10.46
C GLU A 431 1.92 15.56 10.46
N GLN A 432 2.86 15.24 9.57
CA GLN A 432 3.48 13.92 9.53
C GLN A 432 5.00 14.08 9.47
N TRP A 433 5.64 13.68 10.57
CA TRP A 433 7.10 13.62 10.70
C TRP A 433 7.64 12.26 10.25
N THR A 434 8.76 12.27 9.53
CA THR A 434 9.45 11.04 9.12
C THR A 434 10.96 11.21 8.95
N GLU A 435 11.65 10.08 8.84
CA GLU A 435 13.09 9.96 8.51
C GLU A 435 14.03 10.86 9.34
N PRO A 436 13.92 10.89 10.68
CA PRO A 436 14.80 11.71 11.49
C PRO A 436 16.24 11.18 11.43
N ARG A 437 17.21 12.10 11.29
CA ARG A 437 18.65 11.82 11.30
C ARG A 437 19.38 12.78 12.21
N TRP A 438 20.23 12.25 13.09
CA TRP A 438 21.15 13.07 13.87
C TRP A 438 22.27 13.63 12.98
N SER A 439 22.64 14.88 13.23
CA SER A 439 23.90 15.42 12.72
C SER A 439 25.09 14.67 13.32
N PRO A 440 26.26 14.60 12.64
CA PRO A 440 27.43 13.88 13.16
C PRO A 440 27.92 14.34 14.53
N ASP A 441 27.73 15.62 14.86
CA ASP A 441 28.06 16.23 16.16
C ASP A 441 26.93 16.06 17.22
N GLY A 442 25.78 15.52 16.83
CA GLY A 442 24.64 15.26 17.71
C GLY A 442 23.88 16.50 18.19
N THR A 443 24.11 17.66 17.58
CA THR A 443 23.48 18.93 18.00
C THR A 443 22.17 19.22 17.27
N HIS A 444 21.95 18.64 16.09
CA HIS A 444 20.77 18.86 15.26
C HIS A 444 20.12 17.53 14.82
N ILE A 445 18.82 17.60 14.50
CA ILE A 445 18.09 16.53 13.84
C ILE A 445 17.56 17.08 12.52
N ALA A 446 17.85 16.41 11.40
CA ALA A 446 17.18 16.63 10.13
C ALA A 446 16.03 15.64 10.00
N ALA A 447 14.84 16.08 9.59
CA ALA A 447 13.68 15.22 9.38
C ALA A 447 12.83 15.77 8.22
N ALA A 448 12.01 14.91 7.62
CA ALA A 448 10.99 15.33 6.67
C ALA A 448 9.67 15.59 7.40
N LEU A 449 9.01 16.69 7.03
CA LEU A 449 7.70 17.07 7.50
C LEU A 449 6.78 17.22 6.30
N TRP A 450 5.68 16.47 6.30
CA TRP A 450 4.51 16.82 5.50
C TRP A 450 3.58 17.67 6.37
N HIS A 451 3.13 18.79 5.82
CA HIS A 451 2.20 19.72 6.46
C HIS A 451 1.19 20.19 5.41
N ARG A 452 -0.08 20.23 5.79
CA ARG A 452 -1.20 20.64 4.93
C ARG A 452 -1.18 22.12 4.56
#